data_AF-A0A967WU77-F1
#
_entry.id   AF-A0A967WU77-F1
#
_cell.length_a   1.000
_cell.length_b   1.000
_cell.length_c   1.000
_cell.angle_alpha   90.00
_cell.angle_beta   90.00
_cell.angle_gamma   90.00
#
_symmetry.space_group_name_H-M   'P 1'
#
loop_
_entity.id
_entity.type
_entity.pdbx_description
1 polymer ?
#
loop_
_entity_poly.entity_id
_entity_poly.type
_entity_poly.pdbx_seq_one_letter_code
_entity_poly.pdbx_strand_id
1 'polypeptide(L)' 'MSNADKHTEIALFRYTLILPLLRGQYPPGGKQQLRRQIAAQHHDIPHSSRYTVSTTTLARWE' A
#
# COMPACT_ATOMS: atom_id res chain seq x y z
N MET A 1 -14.79 3.12 18.96
CA MET A 1 -14.46 3.20 17.52
C MET A 1 -15.29 2.19 16.78
N SER A 2 -16.07 2.62 15.79
CA SER A 2 -16.97 1.75 15.04
C SER A 2 -16.19 0.87 14.06
N ASN A 3 -16.81 -0.20 13.55
CA ASN A 3 -16.20 -0.98 12.47
C ASN A 3 -16.02 -0.14 11.20
N ALA A 4 -16.93 0.80 10.94
CA ALA A 4 -16.81 1.71 9.79
C ALA A 4 -15.53 2.56 9.88
N ASP A 5 -15.22 3.08 11.07
CA ASP A 5 -13.99 3.88 11.29
C ASP A 5 -12.73 3.05 11.00
N LYS A 6 -12.69 1.80 11.49
CA LYS A 6 -11.56 0.89 11.24
C LYS A 6 -11.39 0.56 9.76
N HIS A 7 -12.49 0.35 9.04
CA HIS A 7 -12.44 0.11 7.60
C HIS A 7 -11.96 1.34 6.84
N THR A 8 -12.38 2.53 7.25
CA THR A 8 -11.91 3.80 6.69
C THR A 8 -10.41 4.00 6.89
N GLU A 9 -9.89 3.78 8.10
CA GLU A 9 -8.45 3.89 8.37
C GLU A 9 -7.62 2.92 7.53
N ILE A 10 -8.07 1.67 7.40
CA ILE A 10 -7.41 0.68 6.54
C ILE A 10 -7.46 1.10 5.07
N ALA A 11 -8.60 1.64 4.60
CA ALA A 11 -8.75 2.09 3.22
C ALA A 11 -7.82 3.27 2.91
N LEU A 12 -7.75 4.26 3.82
CA LEU A 12 -6.85 5.40 3.70
C LEU A 12 -5.39 4.94 3.68
N PHE A 13 -5.00 4.06 4.60
CA PHE A 13 -3.65 3.47 4.63
C PHE A 13 -3.30 2.83 3.28
N ARG A 14 -4.15 1.93 2.76
CA ARG A 14 -3.90 1.27 1.46
C ARG A 14 -3.79 2.28 0.34
N TYR A 15 -4.69 3.27 0.31
CA TYR A 15 -4.72 4.29 -0.72
C TYR A 15 -3.42 5.11 -0.74
N THR A 16 -2.88 5.48 0.43
CA THR A 16 -1.60 6.21 0.49
C THR A 16 -0.45 5.41 -0.14
N LEU A 17 -0.42 4.08 0.05
CA LEU A 17 0.63 3.23 -0.52
C LEU A 17 0.49 3.04 -2.04
N ILE A 18 -0.74 2.92 -2.56
CA ILE A 18 -0.95 2.70 -4.00
C ILE A 18 -1.08 3.98 -4.82
N LEU A 19 -1.29 5.14 -4.18
CA LEU A 19 -1.49 6.40 -4.88
C LEU A 19 -0.36 6.72 -5.88
N PRO A 20 0.94 6.55 -5.55
CA PRO A 20 2.01 6.69 -6.52
C PRO A 20 1.84 5.71 -7.69
N LEU A 21 1.56 4.43 -7.40
CA LEU A 21 1.39 3.36 -8.41
C LEU A 21 0.24 3.63 -9.39
N LEU A 22 -0.80 4.35 -8.95
CA LEU A 22 -1.95 4.72 -9.78
C LEU A 22 -1.71 5.97 -10.64
N ARG A 23 -0.97 6.96 -10.13
CA ARG A 23 -0.80 8.27 -10.80
C ARG A 23 0.51 8.43 -11.58
N GLY A 24 1.50 7.59 -11.30
CA GLY A 24 2.80 7.69 -11.94
C GLY A 24 2.79 7.17 -13.38
N GLN A 25 3.61 7.79 -14.22
CA GLN A 25 4.01 7.23 -15.49
C GLN A 25 5.34 6.50 -15.28
N TYR A 26 5.41 5.26 -15.74
CA TYR A 26 6.56 4.39 -15.50
C TYR A 26 7.12 3.88 -16.81
N PRO A 27 8.46 3.84 -16.96
CA PRO A 27 9.04 3.01 -18.01
C PRO A 27 8.67 1.53 -17.78
N PRO A 28 8.80 0.66 -18.79
CA PRO A 28 8.61 -0.78 -18.62
C PRO A 28 9.36 -1.31 -17.39
N GLY A 29 8.66 -2.00 -16.49
CA GLY A 29 9.20 -2.53 -15.24
C GLY A 29 9.33 -1.52 -14.08
N GLY A 30 9.26 -0.20 -14.34
CA GLY A 30 9.38 0.84 -13.32
C GLY A 30 8.31 0.74 -12.22
N LYS A 31 7.09 0.36 -12.60
CA LYS A 31 6.00 0.13 -11.64
C LYS A 31 6.30 -1.02 -10.66
N GLN A 32 6.92 -2.11 -11.14
CA GLN A 32 7.33 -3.23 -10.29
C GLN A 32 8.53 -2.87 -9.39
N GLN A 33 9.44 -2.03 -9.87
CA GLN A 33 10.51 -1.49 -9.03
C GLN A 33 9.95 -0.62 -7.90
N LEU A 34 8.98 0.24 -8.19
CA LEU A 34 8.32 1.06 -7.16
C LEU A 34 7.59 0.20 -6.13
N ARG A 35 6.88 -0.87 -6.56
CA ARG A 35 6.30 -1.84 -5.61
C ARG A 35 7.35 -2.43 -4.68
N ARG A 36 8.54 -2.80 -5.20
CA ARG A 36 9.63 -3.34 -4.38
C ARG A 36 10.15 -2.31 -3.37
N GLN A 37 10.25 -1.05 -3.76
CA GLN A 37 10.65 0.03 -2.86
C GLN A 37 9.65 0.22 -1.72
N ILE A 38 8.35 0.27 -2.03
CA ILE A 38 7.30 0.39 -1.01
C ILE A 38 7.30 -0.85 -0.10
N ALA A 39 7.44 -2.05 -0.66
CA ALA A 39 7.44 -3.30 0.11
C ALA A 39 8.68 -3.45 1.02
N ALA A 40 9.79 -2.79 0.70
CA ALA A 40 10.99 -2.78 1.53
C ALA A 40 10.90 -1.83 2.75
N GLN A 41 9.89 -0.95 2.78
CA GLN A 41 9.67 -0.03 3.88
C GLN A 41 8.87 -0.67 5.03
N HIS A 42 9.10 -0.16 6.24
CA HIS A 42 8.27 -0.43 7.40
C HIS A 42 7.06 0.49 7.38
N HIS A 43 5.88 -0.05 7.69
CA HIS A 43 4.60 0.63 7.62
C HIS A 43 3.86 0.47 8.94
N ASP A 44 3.34 1.55 9.50
CA ASP A 44 2.42 1.47 10.63
C ASP A 44 1.03 1.12 10.11
N ILE A 45 0.73 -0.18 10.04
CA ILE A 45 -0.52 -0.69 9.49
C ILE A 45 -1.63 -0.53 10.54
N PRO A 46 -2.70 0.23 10.26
CA PRO A 46 -3.79 0.40 11.22
C PRO A 46 -4.39 -0.93 11.65
N HIS A 47 -4.55 -1.10 12.96
CA HIS A 47 -5.14 -2.29 13.58
C HIS A 47 -4.42 -3.60 13.27
N SER A 48 -3.13 -3.55 12.94
CA SER A 48 -2.30 -4.74 12.73
C SER A 48 -1.07 -4.70 13.63
N SER A 49 -0.61 -5.87 14.04
CA SER A 49 0.73 -6.06 14.62
C SER A 49 1.82 -6.24 13.56
N ARG A 50 1.45 -6.26 12.28
CA ARG A 50 2.38 -6.37 11.16
C ARG A 50 2.81 -4.99 10.69
N TYR A 51 4.02 -4.93 10.16
CA TYR A 51 4.60 -3.69 9.66
C TYR A 51 5.14 -3.77 8.24
N THR A 52 4.90 -4.87 7.54
CA THR A 52 5.40 -5.08 6.18
C THR A 52 4.24 -5.44 5.25
N VAL A 53 4.37 -5.02 3.99
CA VAL A 53 3.42 -5.30 2.92
C VAL A 53 4.18 -5.90 1.74
N SER A 54 3.68 -7.00 1.18
CA SER A 54 4.33 -7.64 0.02
C SER A 54 4.00 -6.92 -1.29
N THR A 55 4.88 -7.07 -2.29
CA THR A 55 4.66 -6.56 -3.65
C THR A 55 3.37 -7.11 -4.28
N THR A 56 3.04 -8.38 -4.02
CA THR A 56 1.78 -9.02 -4.46
C THR A 56 0.56 -8.39 -3.78
N THR A 57 0.68 -8.01 -2.50
CA THR A 57 -0.41 -7.33 -1.80
C THR A 57 -0.66 -5.93 -2.37
N LEU A 58 0.40 -5.17 -2.66
CA LEU A 58 0.28 -3.87 -3.33
C LEU A 58 -0.37 -4.00 -4.70
N ALA A 59 0.04 -4.99 -5.50
CA ALA A 59 -0.52 -5.23 -6.83
C ALA A 59 -2.02 -5.58 -6.83
N ARG A 60 -2.54 -6.13 -5.72
CA ARG A 60 -3.97 -6.45 -5.55
C ARG A 60 -4.82 -5.24 -5.15
N TRP A 61 -4.20 -4.23 -4.55
CA TRP A 61 -4.90 -3.02 -4.10
C TRP A 61 -5.01 -1.95 -5.18
N GLU A 62 -4.10 -1.96 -6.14
CA GLU A 62 -4.23 -1.21 -7.40
C GLU A 62 -5.45 -1.64 -8.20
#